data_AF-A0A349WDA2-F1
#
_entry.id   AF-A0A349WDA2-F1
#
_cell.length_a   1.000
_cell.length_b   1.000
_cell.length_c   1.000
_cell.angle_alpha   90.00
_cell.angle_beta   90.00
_cell.angle_gamma   90.00
#
_symmetry.space_group_name_H-M   'P 1'
#
loop_
_entity.id
_entity.type
_entity.pdbx_description
1 polymer ?
#
loop_
_entity_poly.entity_id
_entity_poly.type
_entity_poly.pdbx_seq_one_letter_code
_entity_poly.pdbx_strand_id
1 'polypeptide(L)'
;MSFQNAFLGSLVADAVSMPVHWYYNVRALDHDYGEISGYQAPKNPHPDSILWRSEYKPVGSNADILHGQKKFWGRRNIHYHQHLQAGENTLNLQLAAELYRHIILAGDFKVEDWLQRYVQVMLTPGWHNDTYAEEYHRSFFSHYSAGKSLLSCGTSDHHIGALSMIPALLAGLEAVGQTENAY
;
A
#
# COMPACT_ATOMS: atom_id res chain seq x y z
N MET A 1 -0.82 -25.75 -4.15
CA MET A 1 -1.07 -24.39 -4.69
C MET A 1 0.19 -23.60 -4.42
N SER A 2 0.88 -23.08 -5.44
CA SER A 2 2.13 -22.31 -5.23
C SER A 2 1.81 -20.96 -4.58
N PHE A 3 2.69 -20.47 -3.71
CA PHE A 3 2.57 -19.14 -3.10
C PHE A 3 2.57 -18.03 -4.15
N GLN A 4 3.22 -18.25 -5.30
CA GLN A 4 3.17 -17.34 -6.44
C GLN A 4 1.72 -17.08 -6.91
N ASN A 5 0.88 -18.10 -6.98
CA ASN A 5 -0.53 -17.93 -7.38
C ASN A 5 -1.33 -17.15 -6.33
N ALA A 6 -1.05 -17.35 -5.05
CA ALA A 6 -1.68 -16.58 -3.98
C ALA A 6 -1.27 -15.10 -4.04
N PHE A 7 0.02 -14.83 -4.29
CA PHE A 7 0.53 -13.48 -4.48
C PHE A 7 -0.10 -12.80 -5.70
N LEU A 8 -0.08 -13.43 -6.88
CA LEU A 8 -0.73 -12.89 -8.07
C LEU A 8 -2.23 -12.65 -7.84
N GLY A 9 -2.92 -13.58 -7.15
CA GLY A 9 -4.31 -13.41 -6.75
C GLY A 9 -4.55 -12.18 -5.89
N SER A 10 -3.66 -11.89 -4.93
CA SER A 10 -3.76 -10.68 -4.09
C SER A 10 -3.59 -9.38 -4.88
N LEU A 11 -2.69 -9.36 -5.88
CA LEU A 11 -2.52 -8.20 -6.76
C LEU A 11 -3.77 -7.94 -7.60
N VAL A 12 -4.36 -9.01 -8.17
CA VAL A 12 -5.61 -8.89 -8.93
C VAL A 12 -6.75 -8.41 -8.03
N ALA A 13 -6.90 -9.00 -6.85
CA ALA A 13 -7.98 -8.66 -5.92
C ALA A 13 -7.91 -7.19 -5.47
N ASP A 14 -6.72 -6.71 -5.14
CA ASP A 14 -6.49 -5.31 -4.77
C ASP A 14 -6.81 -4.36 -5.92
N ALA A 15 -6.31 -4.61 -7.14
CA ALA A 15 -6.57 -3.77 -8.30
C ALA A 15 -8.05 -3.73 -8.73
N VAL A 16 -8.79 -4.85 -8.57
CA VAL A 16 -10.25 -4.89 -8.82
C VAL A 16 -11.03 -4.14 -7.74
N SER A 17 -10.59 -4.21 -6.48
CA SER A 17 -11.31 -3.62 -5.34
C SER A 17 -10.99 -2.14 -5.11
N MET A 18 -9.82 -1.68 -5.55
CA MET A 18 -9.33 -0.30 -5.43
C MET A 18 -10.36 0.78 -5.80
N PRO A 19 -11.07 0.73 -6.95
CA PRO A 19 -12.01 1.80 -7.33
C PRO A 19 -13.24 1.91 -6.42
N VAL A 20 -13.59 0.86 -5.68
CA VAL A 20 -14.75 0.82 -4.78
C VAL A 20 -14.38 0.90 -3.31
N HIS A 21 -13.11 1.16 -3.00
CA HIS A 21 -12.64 1.24 -1.62
C HIS A 21 -13.37 2.36 -0.84
N TRP A 22 -13.91 2.00 0.33
CA TRP A 22 -14.63 2.88 1.27
C TRP A 22 -15.93 3.50 0.76
N TYR A 23 -16.62 2.83 -0.16
CA TYR A 23 -18.06 3.03 -0.31
C TYR A 23 -18.81 2.40 0.88
N TYR A 24 -19.46 3.24 1.67
CA TYR A 24 -20.34 2.80 2.76
C TYR A 24 -21.80 2.68 2.30
N ASN A 25 -22.15 3.36 1.21
CA ASN A 25 -23.46 3.32 0.57
C ASN A 25 -23.41 2.48 -0.72
N VAL A 26 -23.92 1.25 -0.64
CA VAL A 26 -24.00 0.33 -1.79
C VAL A 26 -24.77 0.89 -2.98
N ARG A 27 -25.79 1.73 -2.76
CA ARG A 27 -26.52 2.36 -3.88
C ARG A 27 -25.69 3.39 -4.62
N ALA A 28 -24.79 4.08 -3.91
CA ALA A 28 -23.84 5.00 -4.54
C ALA A 28 -22.78 4.22 -5.33
N LEU A 29 -22.29 3.10 -4.78
CA LEU A 29 -21.39 2.19 -5.49
C LEU A 29 -22.04 1.67 -6.78
N ASP A 30 -23.28 1.18 -6.71
CA ASP A 30 -24.01 0.66 -7.86
C ASP A 30 -24.27 1.74 -8.93
N HIS A 31 -24.55 2.98 -8.50
CA HIS A 31 -24.70 4.10 -9.42
C HIS A 31 -23.38 4.46 -10.11
N ASP A 32 -22.27 4.42 -9.38
CA ASP A 32 -20.95 4.76 -9.90
C ASP A 32 -20.36 3.65 -10.77
N TYR A 33 -20.50 2.37 -10.41
CA TYR A 33 -19.80 1.29 -11.11
C TYR A 33 -20.71 0.22 -11.71
N GLY A 34 -21.93 0.06 -11.20
CA GLY A 34 -22.81 -1.04 -11.58
C GLY A 34 -22.15 -2.41 -11.33
N GLU A 35 -22.30 -3.32 -12.30
CA GLU A 35 -21.62 -4.62 -12.26
C GLU A 35 -20.11 -4.45 -12.58
N ILE A 36 -19.25 -4.91 -11.66
CA ILE A 36 -17.80 -4.85 -11.82
C ILE A 36 -17.33 -6.14 -12.50
N SER A 37 -16.99 -6.06 -13.78
CA SER A 37 -16.51 -7.20 -14.57
C SER A 37 -15.02 -7.11 -14.95
N GLY A 38 -14.29 -6.14 -14.42
CA GLY A 38 -12.87 -5.91 -14.74
C GLY A 38 -12.26 -4.74 -13.99
N TYR A 39 -11.04 -4.37 -14.38
CA TYR A 39 -10.31 -3.25 -13.79
C TYR A 39 -10.92 -1.91 -14.19
N GLN A 40 -11.11 -1.02 -13.23
CA GLN A 40 -11.64 0.33 -13.45
C GLN A 40 -10.80 1.35 -12.67
N ALA A 41 -10.75 2.58 -13.18
CA ALA A 41 -10.16 3.70 -12.46
C ALA A 41 -11.14 4.22 -11.40
N PRO A 42 -10.65 4.78 -10.28
CA PRO A 42 -11.50 5.35 -9.25
C PRO A 42 -12.22 6.60 -9.75
N LYS A 43 -13.48 6.76 -9.34
CA LYS A 43 -14.29 7.94 -9.62
C LYS A 43 -14.12 9.02 -8.55
N ASN A 44 -14.14 10.27 -9.00
CA ASN A 44 -14.10 11.47 -8.16
C ASN A 44 -15.17 12.44 -8.69
N PRO A 45 -16.08 12.97 -7.85
CA PRO A 45 -16.14 12.88 -6.39
C PRO A 45 -16.43 11.49 -5.83
N HIS A 46 -15.80 11.12 -4.70
CA HIS A 46 -16.13 9.92 -3.94
C HIS A 46 -17.19 10.25 -2.86
N PRO A 47 -18.42 9.72 -2.97
CA PRO A 47 -19.57 10.17 -2.17
C PRO A 47 -19.42 9.95 -0.66
N ASP A 48 -18.69 8.91 -0.26
CA ASP A 48 -18.58 8.47 1.13
C ASP A 48 -17.23 8.81 1.77
N SER A 49 -16.40 9.60 1.08
CA SER A 49 -15.06 9.94 1.56
C SER A 49 -15.11 10.65 2.91
N ILE A 50 -14.45 10.04 3.90
CA ILE A 50 -14.15 10.62 5.21
C ILE A 50 -12.73 11.20 5.29
N LEU A 51 -11.98 11.25 4.18
CA LEU A 51 -10.59 11.76 4.16
C LEU A 51 -10.50 13.21 4.68
N TRP A 52 -11.58 13.97 4.56
CA TRP A 52 -11.69 15.33 5.09
C TRP A 52 -11.61 15.43 6.61
N ARG A 53 -11.81 14.33 7.34
CA ARG A 53 -11.68 14.27 8.80
C ARG A 53 -10.24 14.09 9.27
N SER A 54 -9.31 13.83 8.36
CA SER A 54 -7.91 13.58 8.66
C SER A 54 -7.02 14.59 7.96
N GLU A 55 -5.84 14.82 8.52
CA GLU A 55 -4.81 15.67 7.92
C GLU A 55 -3.48 14.93 7.87
N TYR A 56 -2.67 15.23 6.86
CA TYR A 56 -1.31 14.70 6.75
C TYR A 56 -0.29 15.82 6.90
N LYS A 57 0.39 15.83 8.04
CA LYS A 57 1.43 16.81 8.38
C LYS A 57 2.73 16.05 8.69
N PRO A 58 3.58 15.77 7.69
CA PRO A 58 4.81 15.02 7.90
C PRO A 58 5.77 15.84 8.76
N VAL A 59 6.36 15.19 9.77
CA VAL A 59 7.36 15.82 10.64
C VAL A 59 8.73 15.70 9.97
N GLY A 60 9.06 16.63 9.07
CA GLY A 60 10.32 16.64 8.32
C GLY A 60 10.29 15.85 7.00
N SER A 61 11.35 15.96 6.21
CA SER A 61 11.44 15.35 4.87
C SER A 61 11.39 13.83 4.90
N ASN A 62 11.96 13.21 5.93
CA ASN A 62 11.96 11.75 6.12
C ASN A 62 10.60 11.20 6.52
N ALA A 63 9.60 12.06 6.76
CA ALA A 63 8.22 11.66 6.94
C ALA A 63 7.34 12.00 5.73
N ASP A 64 7.83 12.64 4.67
CA ASP A 64 7.00 13.15 3.57
C ASP A 64 6.73 12.09 2.47
N ILE A 65 6.23 10.91 2.85
CA ILE A 65 5.98 9.80 1.92
C ILE A 65 4.86 10.07 0.91
N LEU A 66 3.93 10.98 1.21
CA LEU A 66 2.84 11.33 0.29
C LEU A 66 3.21 12.43 -0.70
N HIS A 67 4.35 13.11 -0.54
CA HIS A 67 4.83 14.15 -1.45
C HIS A 67 3.73 15.15 -1.87
N GLY A 68 3.40 15.20 -3.16
CA GLY A 68 2.35 16.07 -3.73
C GLY A 68 0.92 15.66 -3.40
N GLN A 69 0.70 14.44 -2.89
CA GLN A 69 -0.62 13.89 -2.56
C GLN A 69 -1.18 14.41 -1.23
N LYS A 70 -0.33 14.86 -0.30
CA LYS A 70 -0.75 15.38 1.01
C LYS A 70 -1.75 16.53 0.94
N LYS A 71 -1.72 17.32 -0.15
CA LYS A 71 -2.62 18.46 -0.35
C LYS A 71 -4.09 18.07 -0.43
N PHE A 72 -4.40 16.81 -0.70
CA PHE A 72 -5.76 16.29 -0.80
C PHE A 72 -6.34 15.79 0.53
N TRP A 73 -5.49 15.55 1.53
CA TRP A 73 -5.94 15.23 2.88
C TRP A 73 -6.66 16.44 3.48
N GLY A 74 -7.73 16.20 4.25
CA GLY A 74 -8.57 17.27 4.80
C GLY A 74 -9.60 17.84 3.81
N ARG A 75 -9.71 17.28 2.59
CA ARG A 75 -10.70 17.72 1.58
C ARG A 75 -11.84 16.73 1.42
N ARG A 76 -13.05 17.25 1.22
CA ARG A 76 -14.26 16.46 0.97
C ARG A 76 -14.20 15.81 -0.41
N ASN A 77 -14.89 14.68 -0.54
CA ASN A 77 -15.17 14.01 -1.80
C ASN A 77 -13.94 13.50 -2.57
N ILE A 78 -12.77 13.43 -1.93
CA ILE A 78 -11.56 12.89 -2.53
C ILE A 78 -11.59 11.37 -2.43
N HIS A 79 -11.37 10.69 -3.56
CA HIS A 79 -11.12 9.25 -3.56
C HIS A 79 -9.73 8.94 -2.98
N TYR A 80 -9.62 7.91 -2.14
CA TYR A 80 -8.39 7.51 -1.45
C TYR A 80 -7.25 7.16 -2.41
N HIS A 81 -7.61 6.76 -3.63
CA HIS A 81 -6.70 6.31 -4.67
C HIS A 81 -6.82 7.14 -5.97
N GLN A 82 -7.32 8.39 -5.91
CA GLN A 82 -7.82 9.15 -7.07
C GLN A 82 -6.87 9.32 -8.29
N HIS A 83 -5.56 9.06 -8.14
CA HIS A 83 -4.59 9.17 -9.23
C HIS A 83 -4.15 7.80 -9.79
N LEU A 84 -4.59 6.70 -9.19
CA LEU A 84 -4.36 5.37 -9.71
C LEU A 84 -5.23 5.13 -10.95
N GLN A 85 -4.70 4.38 -11.89
CA GLN A 85 -5.36 3.95 -13.12
C GLN A 85 -6.00 2.58 -12.95
N ALA A 86 -6.85 2.21 -13.91
CA ALA A 86 -7.42 0.88 -13.98
C ALA A 86 -6.31 -0.18 -14.02
N GLY A 87 -6.32 -1.09 -13.05
CA GLY A 87 -5.36 -2.19 -12.96
C GLY A 87 -4.13 -1.89 -12.12
N GLU A 88 -3.95 -0.66 -11.64
CA GLU A 88 -2.90 -0.35 -10.68
C GLU A 88 -3.26 -0.84 -9.28
N ASN A 89 -2.25 -1.30 -8.54
CA ASN A 89 -2.39 -1.69 -7.14
C ASN A 89 -2.39 -0.47 -6.22
N THR A 90 -3.05 -0.57 -5.07
CA THR A 90 -2.90 0.37 -3.96
C THR A 90 -1.47 0.33 -3.39
N LEU A 91 -1.10 1.34 -2.61
CA LEU A 91 0.26 1.47 -2.06
C LEU A 91 0.77 0.19 -1.39
N ASN A 92 -0.06 -0.46 -0.58
CA ASN A 92 0.32 -1.66 0.15
C ASN A 92 0.71 -2.81 -0.80
N LEU A 93 0.01 -2.98 -1.93
CA LEU A 93 0.30 -4.04 -2.88
C LEU A 93 1.35 -3.65 -3.92
N GLN A 94 1.56 -2.35 -4.19
CA GLN A 94 2.76 -1.87 -4.88
C GLN A 94 4.02 -2.23 -4.08
N LEU A 95 3.99 -2.02 -2.76
CA LEU A 95 5.06 -2.42 -1.85
C LEU A 95 5.23 -3.94 -1.79
N ALA A 96 4.13 -4.71 -1.80
CA ALA A 96 4.19 -6.16 -1.84
C ALA A 96 4.89 -6.65 -3.13
N ALA A 97 4.56 -6.06 -4.28
CA ALA A 97 5.23 -6.35 -5.55
C ALA A 97 6.72 -5.99 -5.53
N GLU A 98 7.07 -4.87 -4.90
CA GLU A 98 8.46 -4.48 -4.72
C GLU A 98 9.22 -5.40 -3.77
N LEU A 99 8.61 -5.87 -2.68
CA LEU A 99 9.20 -6.85 -1.78
C LEU A 99 9.52 -8.16 -2.51
N TYR A 100 8.54 -8.69 -3.25
CA TYR A 100 8.73 -9.89 -4.05
C TYR A 100 9.91 -9.70 -5.03
N ARG A 101 9.90 -8.60 -5.81
CA ARG A 101 10.97 -8.28 -6.74
C ARG A 101 12.33 -8.17 -6.04
N HIS A 102 12.39 -7.52 -4.88
CA HIS A 102 13.61 -7.34 -4.11
C HIS A 102 14.20 -8.70 -3.68
N ILE A 103 13.37 -9.62 -3.19
CA ILE A 103 13.79 -10.98 -2.81
C ILE A 103 14.37 -11.73 -4.02
N ILE A 104 13.69 -11.72 -5.17
CA ILE A 104 14.17 -12.40 -6.37
C ILE A 104 15.53 -11.86 -6.83
N LEU A 105 15.70 -10.53 -6.80
CA LEU A 105 16.95 -9.89 -7.22
C LEU A 105 18.11 -10.13 -6.24
N ALA A 106 17.81 -10.19 -4.94
CA ALA A 106 18.80 -10.46 -3.89
C ALA A 106 19.14 -11.96 -3.77
N GLY A 107 18.20 -12.85 -4.15
CA GLY A 107 18.30 -14.29 -3.92
C GLY A 107 18.09 -14.71 -2.46
N ASP A 108 17.62 -13.79 -1.60
CA ASP A 108 17.46 -13.99 -0.16
C ASP A 108 16.48 -12.92 0.39
N PHE A 109 15.96 -13.12 1.61
CA PHE A 109 15.22 -12.11 2.36
C PHE A 109 15.96 -11.75 3.64
N LYS A 110 16.32 -10.48 3.76
CA LYS A 110 16.81 -9.88 5.01
C LYS A 110 15.97 -8.67 5.35
N VAL A 111 15.46 -8.63 6.57
CA VAL A 111 14.55 -7.57 7.01
C VAL A 111 15.23 -6.20 6.94
N GLU A 112 16.52 -6.11 7.25
CA GLU A 112 17.29 -4.87 7.20
C GLU A 112 17.39 -4.32 5.78
N ASP A 113 17.66 -5.19 4.79
CA ASP A 113 17.77 -4.83 3.39
C ASP A 113 16.40 -4.39 2.84
N TRP A 114 15.34 -5.11 3.21
CA TRP A 114 13.98 -4.72 2.87
C TRP A 114 13.60 -3.37 3.47
N LEU A 115 13.91 -3.11 4.75
CA LEU A 115 13.58 -1.84 5.39
C LEU A 115 14.33 -0.67 4.75
N GLN A 116 15.57 -0.87 4.31
CA GLN A 116 16.29 0.13 3.53
C GLN A 116 15.61 0.39 2.19
N ARG A 117 15.20 -0.67 1.47
CA ARG A 117 14.47 -0.55 0.20
C ARG A 117 13.12 0.13 0.39
N TYR A 118 12.39 -0.22 1.43
CA TYR A 118 11.10 0.37 1.81
C TYR A 118 11.23 1.89 2.05
N VAL A 119 12.24 2.32 2.81
CA VAL A 119 12.55 3.75 3.00
C VAL A 119 12.88 4.43 1.67
N GLN A 120 13.74 3.80 0.86
CA GLN A 120 14.14 4.35 -0.43
C GLN A 120 12.93 4.62 -1.33
N VAL A 121 12.06 3.62 -1.51
CA VAL A 121 10.95 3.73 -2.47
C VAL A 121 9.88 4.70 -2.00
N MET A 122 9.52 4.68 -0.71
CA MET A 122 8.50 5.59 -0.15
C MET A 122 8.94 7.06 -0.16
N LEU A 123 10.24 7.33 -0.01
CA LEU A 123 10.79 8.69 -0.08
C LEU A 123 11.15 9.13 -1.50
N THR A 124 11.10 8.23 -2.49
CA THR A 124 11.35 8.59 -3.89
C THR A 124 10.12 9.27 -4.48
N PRO A 125 10.20 10.56 -4.89
CA PRO A 125 9.06 11.25 -5.48
C PRO A 125 8.56 10.53 -6.73
N GLY A 126 7.26 10.27 -6.78
CA GLY A 126 6.61 9.63 -7.93
C GLY A 126 6.79 8.11 -8.02
N TRP A 127 7.40 7.45 -7.02
CA TRP A 127 7.43 5.98 -6.98
C TRP A 127 6.04 5.38 -6.82
N HIS A 128 5.19 6.00 -5.98
CA HIS A 128 3.77 5.74 -5.94
C HIS A 128 2.97 7.03 -6.15
N ASN A 129 1.77 6.89 -6.69
CA ASN A 129 0.82 8.00 -6.87
C ASN A 129 -0.43 7.88 -5.99
N ASP A 130 -0.45 6.90 -5.08
CA ASP A 130 -1.58 6.69 -4.18
C ASP A 130 -1.80 7.90 -3.26
N THR A 131 -3.05 8.34 -3.12
CA THR A 131 -3.39 9.48 -2.25
C THR A 131 -3.44 9.05 -0.78
N TYR A 132 -3.72 7.78 -0.50
CA TYR A 132 -3.83 7.26 0.85
C TYR A 132 -2.67 6.34 1.19
N ALA A 133 -2.08 6.55 2.37
CA ALA A 133 -1.12 5.64 2.98
C ALA A 133 -1.64 5.27 4.36
N GLU A 134 -1.62 3.99 4.72
CA GLU A 134 -2.12 3.48 6.00
C GLU A 134 -1.35 3.98 7.21
N GLU A 135 -1.95 3.84 8.40
CA GLU A 135 -1.42 4.38 9.64
C GLU A 135 -0.05 3.81 9.99
N TYR A 136 0.17 2.50 9.86
CA TYR A 136 1.48 1.90 10.12
C TYR A 136 2.60 2.50 9.26
N HIS A 137 2.33 2.87 7.99
CA HIS A 137 3.31 3.57 7.16
C HIS A 137 3.62 4.96 7.72
N ARG A 138 2.59 5.76 7.99
CA ARG A 138 2.75 7.13 8.50
C ARG A 138 3.49 7.14 9.85
N SER A 139 3.16 6.20 10.73
CA SER A 139 3.81 6.01 12.02
C SER A 139 5.26 5.53 11.89
N PHE A 140 5.53 4.58 10.98
CA PHE A 140 6.90 4.14 10.68
C PHE A 140 7.79 5.30 10.27
N PHE A 141 7.33 6.12 9.32
CA PHE A 141 8.13 7.23 8.82
C PHE A 141 8.21 8.41 9.79
N SER A 142 7.22 8.59 10.67
CA SER A 142 7.31 9.53 11.80
C SER A 142 8.42 9.12 12.77
N HIS A 143 8.51 7.83 13.11
CA HIS A 143 9.58 7.28 13.93
C HIS A 143 10.96 7.35 13.27
N TYR A 144 11.02 7.07 11.96
CA TYR A 144 12.25 7.19 11.19
C TYR A 144 12.76 8.63 11.16
N SER A 145 11.86 9.59 10.95
CA SER A 145 12.19 11.02 11.01
C SER A 145 12.66 11.47 12.40
N ALA A 146 12.16 10.82 13.47
CA ALA A 146 12.62 11.03 14.84
C ALA A 146 13.97 10.35 15.16
N GLY A 147 14.63 9.71 14.20
CA GLY A 147 15.96 9.11 14.35
C GLY A 147 15.98 7.70 14.95
N LYS A 148 14.83 7.02 15.05
CA LYS A 148 14.82 5.60 15.45
C LYS A 148 15.50 4.75 14.36
N SER A 149 16.13 3.66 14.77
CA SER A 149 16.59 2.63 13.82
C SER A 149 15.40 2.02 13.10
N LEU A 150 15.59 1.57 11.85
CA LEU A 150 14.50 1.07 11.00
C LEU A 150 13.73 -0.09 11.65
N LEU A 151 14.43 -1.02 12.30
CA LEU A 151 13.83 -2.13 13.05
C LEU A 151 12.95 -1.68 14.23
N SER A 152 13.18 -0.47 14.74
CA SER A 152 12.44 0.12 15.87
C SER A 152 11.37 1.13 15.43
N CYS A 153 11.12 1.26 14.12
CA CYS A 153 10.14 2.23 13.59
C CYS A 153 8.70 1.67 13.57
N GLY A 154 8.51 0.37 13.75
CA GLY A 154 7.19 -0.23 13.87
C GLY A 154 6.31 0.40 14.96
N THR A 155 5.00 0.24 14.83
CA THR A 155 4.01 0.68 15.83
C THR A 155 3.01 -0.44 16.08
N SER A 156 2.36 -0.41 17.24
CA SER A 156 1.12 -1.17 17.41
C SER A 156 0.05 -0.54 16.53
N ASP A 157 -0.63 -1.36 15.74
CA ASP A 157 -1.71 -0.96 14.84
C ASP A 157 -2.84 -2.00 14.96
N HIS A 158 -4.08 -1.53 14.96
CA HIS A 158 -5.27 -2.38 15.02
C HIS A 158 -5.78 -2.76 13.62
N HIS A 159 -5.26 -2.12 12.57
CA HIS A 159 -5.60 -2.40 11.19
C HIS A 159 -4.81 -3.60 10.65
N ILE A 160 -5.34 -4.20 9.58
CA ILE A 160 -4.78 -5.41 8.98
C ILE A 160 -3.92 -5.14 7.75
N GLY A 161 -3.72 -3.87 7.36
CA GLY A 161 -3.07 -3.52 6.09
C GLY A 161 -1.68 -4.10 5.91
N ALA A 162 -0.89 -4.16 6.98
CA ALA A 162 0.45 -4.75 6.95
C ALA A 162 0.47 -6.24 6.54
N LEU A 163 -0.65 -6.96 6.69
CA LEU A 163 -0.75 -8.37 6.28
C LEU A 163 -0.73 -8.53 4.75
N SER A 164 -0.97 -7.47 3.97
CA SER A 164 -0.95 -7.52 2.49
C SER A 164 0.41 -7.94 1.92
N MET A 165 1.48 -7.80 2.70
CA MET A 165 2.84 -8.14 2.29
C MET A 165 3.12 -9.64 2.37
N ILE A 166 2.33 -10.40 3.15
CA ILE A 166 2.60 -11.81 3.45
C ILE A 166 2.61 -12.68 2.18
N PRO A 167 1.63 -12.59 1.25
CA PRO A 167 1.67 -13.39 0.03
C PRO A 167 2.94 -13.15 -0.79
N ALA A 168 3.37 -11.89 -0.92
CA ALA A 168 4.59 -11.54 -1.64
C ALA A 168 5.86 -12.09 -0.98
N LEU A 169 5.94 -12.00 0.35
CA LEU A 169 7.05 -12.56 1.12
C LEU A 169 7.16 -14.07 0.90
N LEU A 170 6.06 -14.81 1.10
CA LEU A 170 6.04 -16.26 0.95
C LEU A 170 6.34 -16.69 -0.49
N ALA A 171 5.79 -15.99 -1.48
CA ALA A 171 6.09 -16.25 -2.88
C ALA A 171 7.57 -15.98 -3.21
N GLY A 172 8.15 -14.91 -2.67
CA GLY A 172 9.56 -14.57 -2.86
C GLY A 172 10.48 -15.63 -2.27
N LEU A 173 10.22 -16.03 -1.03
CA LEU A 173 10.95 -17.11 -0.34
C LEU A 173 10.85 -18.43 -1.10
N GLU A 174 9.65 -18.81 -1.56
CA GLU A 174 9.43 -20.00 -2.39
C GLU A 174 10.29 -19.97 -3.66
N ALA A 175 10.29 -18.82 -4.34
CA ALA A 175 11.00 -18.65 -5.61
C ALA A 175 12.53 -18.67 -5.47
N VAL A 176 13.09 -18.30 -4.31
CA VAL A 176 14.53 -18.41 -4.03
C VAL A 176 14.91 -19.72 -3.33
N GLY A 177 13.98 -20.68 -3.23
CA GLY A 177 14.23 -22.00 -2.66
C GLY A 177 14.23 -22.07 -1.13
N GLN A 178 13.76 -21.02 -0.44
CA GLN A 178 13.61 -20.98 1.01
C GLN A 178 12.21 -21.48 1.42
N THR A 179 11.92 -22.74 1.12
CA THR A 179 10.60 -23.33 1.33
C THR A 179 10.47 -24.13 2.63
N GLU A 180 11.55 -24.70 3.16
CA GLU A 180 11.52 -25.50 4.40
C GLU A 180 12.87 -25.45 5.15
N ASN A 181 12.90 -24.81 6.34
CA ASN A 181 13.80 -25.04 7.50
C ASN A 181 13.65 -23.95 8.60
N ALA A 182 12.43 -23.47 8.88
CA ALA A 182 12.20 -22.53 9.99
C ALA A 182 10.74 -22.59 10.47
N TYR A 183 10.27 -23.76 10.87
CA TYR A 183 9.10 -23.90 11.75
C TYR A 183 9.58 -24.38 13.11
#